data_AF-A0A6A5VTE3-F1
#
_entry.id   AF-A0A6A5VTE3-F1
#
_cell.length_a   1.000
_cell.length_b   1.000
_cell.length_c   1.000
_cell.angle_alpha   90.00
_cell.angle_beta   90.00
_cell.angle_gamma   90.00
#
_symmetry.space_group_name_H-M   'P 1'
#
loop_
_entity.id
_entity.type
_entity.pdbx_description
1 polymer ?
#
loop_
_entity_poly.entity_id
_entity_poly.type
_entity_poly.pdbx_seq_one_letter_code
_entity_poly.pdbx_strand_id
1 'polypeptide(L)'
;MDRVRQRVVLGGEKLRAKKNISGWVLPKQPTSFAPEGTWTNVDLDVTPPERRVWSTLSILGYWVSDILSAQSWQIGASVLAIGLTWREAVWTVIVGSVVMAFAIALNGAPGAYLRVPFPVWIRSSFGYEFAKFAVIIQTYTGSTALTVVLTATWPSYKNLPNHLPASAGITSAGLLSHFLFWSIQLPFLLIAPHKLKWFFVFKAFVTTTAAVGTTIAVCNMAGGSGEIWNQQPTVSGNARAWLIISTLTAQTGSWIPAT
;
A
#
# COMPACT_ATOMS: atom_id res chain seq x y z
N MET A 1 -10.76 15.60 -35.22
CA MET A 1 -10.78 14.13 -35.35
C MET A 1 -9.39 13.53 -35.59
N ASP A 2 -8.44 14.29 -36.16
CA ASP A 2 -7.12 13.77 -36.56
C ASP A 2 -6.20 13.36 -35.42
N ARG A 3 -6.22 14.07 -34.28
CA ARG A 3 -5.42 13.69 -33.10
C ARG A 3 -5.78 12.32 -32.51
N VAL A 4 -7.05 11.92 -32.61
CA VAL A 4 -7.52 10.62 -32.10
C VAL A 4 -7.06 9.51 -33.04
N ARG A 5 -7.23 9.72 -34.36
CA ARG A 5 -6.78 8.78 -35.41
C ARG A 5 -5.26 8.55 -35.32
N GLN A 6 -4.49 9.62 -35.15
CA GLN A 6 -3.04 9.56 -35.03
C GLN A 6 -2.58 8.78 -33.78
N ARG A 7 -3.27 8.95 -32.63
CA ARG A 7 -3.01 8.16 -31.42
C ARG A 7 -3.34 6.68 -31.60
N VAL A 8 -4.41 6.35 -32.30
CA VAL A 8 -4.82 4.96 -32.56
C VAL A 8 -3.81 4.27 -33.48
N VAL A 9 -3.36 4.95 -34.54
CA VAL A 9 -2.33 4.42 -35.47
C VAL A 9 -1.00 4.19 -34.74
N LEU A 10 -0.51 5.19 -34.00
CA LEU A 10 0.71 5.07 -33.20
C LEU A 10 0.62 3.99 -32.12
N GLY A 11 -0.56 3.79 -31.54
CA GLY A 11 -0.82 2.70 -30.61
C GLY A 11 -0.73 1.32 -31.27
N GLY A 12 -1.32 1.17 -32.45
CA GLY A 12 -1.28 -0.06 -33.25
C GLY A 12 0.14 -0.43 -33.70
N GLU A 13 0.95 0.55 -34.11
CA GLU A 13 2.35 0.35 -34.48
C GLU A 13 3.21 -0.09 -33.29
N LYS A 14 3.04 0.53 -32.12
CA LYS A 14 3.71 0.12 -30.88
C LYS A 14 3.34 -1.31 -30.46
N LEU A 15 2.08 -1.69 -30.61
CA LEU A 15 1.62 -3.05 -30.34
C LEU A 15 2.23 -4.08 -31.31
N ARG A 16 2.35 -3.72 -32.60
CA ARG A 16 2.99 -4.57 -33.61
C ARG A 16 4.50 -4.72 -33.38
N ALA A 17 5.19 -3.64 -33.00
CA ALA A 17 6.62 -3.68 -32.69
C ALA A 17 6.92 -4.62 -31.51
N LYS A 18 6.05 -4.63 -30.49
CA LYS A 18 6.16 -5.52 -29.31
C LYS A 18 5.89 -7.00 -29.59
N LYS A 19 5.67 -7.42 -30.84
CA LYS A 19 5.61 -8.86 -31.19
C LYS A 19 7.00 -9.51 -31.23
N ASN A 20 8.05 -8.73 -31.46
CA ASN A 20 9.43 -9.21 -31.52
C ASN A 20 10.21 -8.75 -30.30
N ILE A 21 11.18 -9.54 -29.82
CA ILE A 21 12.04 -9.22 -28.67
C ILE A 21 12.73 -7.86 -28.84
N SER A 22 13.14 -7.52 -30.07
CA SER A 22 13.73 -6.23 -30.41
C SER A 22 12.81 -5.03 -30.15
N GLY A 23 11.48 -5.21 -30.22
CA GLY A 23 10.51 -4.16 -29.88
C GLY A 23 10.27 -3.98 -28.39
N TRP A 24 10.81 -4.87 -27.55
CA TRP A 24 10.86 -4.71 -26.09
C TRP A 24 12.14 -4.04 -25.61
N VAL A 25 13.16 -3.96 -26.46
CA VAL A 25 14.40 -3.22 -26.15
C VAL A 25 14.06 -1.73 -26.12
N LEU A 26 14.10 -1.17 -24.91
CA LEU A 26 13.90 0.26 -24.73
C LEU A 26 15.15 1.01 -25.19
N PRO A 27 15.01 2.09 -25.97
CA PRO A 27 16.15 2.93 -26.32
C PRO A 27 16.78 3.47 -25.03
N LYS A 28 18.10 3.33 -24.91
CA LYS A 28 18.83 3.82 -23.74
C LYS A 28 18.68 5.34 -23.68
N GLN A 29 18.08 5.83 -22.59
CA GLN A 29 17.95 7.26 -22.37
C GLN A 29 19.28 7.82 -21.86
N PRO A 30 19.66 9.04 -22.28
CA PRO A 30 20.87 9.69 -21.77
C PRO A 30 20.70 9.93 -20.26
N THR A 31 21.71 9.54 -19.49
CA THR A 31 21.77 9.72 -18.04
C THR A 31 22.84 10.73 -17.67
N SER A 32 22.65 11.49 -16.60
CA SER A 32 23.49 12.65 -16.29
C SER A 32 24.93 12.32 -15.87
N PHE A 33 25.20 11.14 -15.30
CA PHE A 33 26.49 10.87 -14.64
C PHE A 33 27.14 9.50 -14.92
N ALA A 34 26.52 8.62 -15.72
CA ALA A 34 27.02 7.27 -15.90
C ALA A 34 27.85 7.11 -17.19
N PRO A 35 29.01 6.42 -17.14
CA PRO A 35 29.78 6.07 -18.33
C PRO A 35 28.96 5.28 -19.36
N GLU A 36 29.35 5.37 -20.63
CA GLU A 36 28.76 4.53 -21.69
C GLU A 36 28.86 3.04 -21.31
N GLY A 37 27.83 2.27 -21.64
CA GLY A 37 27.72 0.85 -21.23
C GLY A 37 27.18 0.59 -19.81
N THR A 38 27.07 1.60 -18.94
CA THR A 38 26.54 1.41 -17.57
C THR A 38 25.03 1.14 -17.57
N TRP A 39 24.57 0.23 -16.71
CA TRP A 39 23.16 -0.15 -16.54
C TRP A 39 22.42 0.89 -15.67
N THR A 40 21.99 1.97 -16.30
CA THR A 40 21.23 3.06 -15.67
C THR A 40 20.13 3.59 -16.60
N ASN A 41 19.16 4.29 -16.04
CA ASN A 41 18.07 4.97 -16.73
C ASN A 41 17.76 6.31 -16.07
N VAL A 42 16.98 7.15 -16.75
CA VAL A 42 16.59 8.48 -16.26
C VAL A 42 15.85 8.43 -14.91
N ASP A 43 15.20 7.31 -14.58
CA ASP A 43 14.44 7.18 -13.33
C ASP A 43 15.34 6.87 -12.11
N LEU A 44 16.61 6.51 -12.35
CA LEU A 44 17.64 6.36 -11.31
C LEU A 44 18.45 7.64 -11.11
N ASP A 45 18.35 8.61 -12.02
CA ASP A 45 19.01 9.90 -11.88
C ASP A 45 18.33 10.77 -10.81
N VAL A 46 19.07 11.77 -10.35
CA VAL A 46 18.56 12.79 -9.43
C VAL A 46 17.36 13.49 -10.06
N THR A 47 16.27 13.64 -9.29
CA THR A 47 15.05 14.25 -9.82
C THR A 47 15.32 15.71 -10.22
N PRO A 48 15.14 16.09 -11.51
CA PRO A 48 15.46 17.42 -11.99
C PRO A 48 14.41 18.45 -11.50
N PRO A 49 14.76 19.75 -11.40
CA PRO A 49 13.89 20.78 -10.82
C PRO A 49 12.47 20.82 -11.41
N GLU A 50 12.34 20.59 -12.72
CA GLU A 50 11.06 20.65 -13.44
C GLU A 50 10.09 19.54 -13.04
N ARG A 51 10.60 18.43 -12.47
CA ARG A 51 9.80 17.31 -11.97
C ARG A 51 9.49 17.40 -10.48
N ARG A 52 10.03 18.38 -9.76
CA ARG A 52 9.83 18.59 -8.31
C ARG A 52 8.53 19.35 -8.03
N VAL A 53 7.40 18.74 -8.41
CA VAL A 53 6.07 19.37 -8.35
C VAL A 53 5.32 19.14 -7.03
N TRP A 54 5.87 18.33 -6.13
CA TRP A 54 5.24 18.00 -4.85
C TRP A 54 5.54 19.06 -3.80
N SER A 55 4.50 19.76 -3.35
CA SER A 55 4.55 20.71 -2.24
C SER A 55 4.20 20.03 -0.90
N THR A 56 4.39 20.74 0.21
CA THR A 56 3.98 20.27 1.56
C THR A 56 2.52 19.82 1.61
N LEU A 57 1.62 20.54 0.95
CA LEU A 57 0.20 20.16 0.87
C LEU A 57 -0.02 18.88 0.06
N SER A 58 0.80 18.63 -0.97
CA SER A 58 0.74 17.39 -1.74
C SER A 58 1.17 16.20 -0.89
N ILE A 59 2.20 16.39 -0.06
CA ILE A 59 2.69 15.38 0.89
C ILE A 59 1.63 15.10 1.97
N LEU A 60 1.03 16.13 2.56
CA LEU A 60 -0.05 15.96 3.55
C LEU A 60 -1.27 15.25 2.94
N GLY A 61 -1.69 15.66 1.75
CA GLY A 61 -2.80 15.01 1.04
C GLY A 61 -2.52 13.54 0.70
N TYR A 62 -1.27 13.21 0.36
CA TYR A 62 -0.84 11.83 0.17
C TYR A 62 -0.99 11.01 1.47
N TRP A 63 -0.46 11.49 2.60
CA TRP A 63 -0.58 10.79 3.88
C TRP A 63 -2.02 10.59 4.33
N VAL A 64 -2.90 11.58 4.12
CA VAL A 64 -4.34 11.43 4.40
C VAL A 64 -4.97 10.40 3.47
N SER A 65 -4.60 10.38 2.19
CA SER A 65 -5.11 9.37 1.24
C SER A 65 -4.63 7.96 1.58
N ASP A 66 -3.43 7.85 2.13
CA ASP A 66 -2.77 6.59 2.45
C ASP A 66 -3.30 5.98 3.77
N ILE A 67 -3.54 6.81 4.79
CA ILE A 67 -4.17 6.36 6.04
C ILE A 67 -5.61 5.89 5.81
N LEU A 68 -6.31 6.43 4.81
CA LEU A 68 -7.62 5.94 4.35
C LEU A 68 -7.45 4.64 3.55
N SER A 69 -7.12 3.57 4.27
CA SER A 69 -6.91 2.23 3.74
C SER A 69 -7.54 1.16 4.64
N ALA A 70 -7.80 -0.01 4.05
CA ALA A 70 -8.30 -1.16 4.81
C ALA A 70 -7.33 -1.60 5.91
N GLN A 71 -6.03 -1.44 5.70
CA GLN A 71 -5.01 -1.78 6.69
C GLN A 71 -5.16 -0.92 7.94
N SER A 72 -5.28 0.40 7.80
CA SER A 72 -5.47 1.31 8.95
C SER A 72 -6.75 1.02 9.73
N TRP A 73 -7.81 0.63 9.02
CA TRP A 73 -9.10 0.28 9.61
C TRP A 73 -9.03 -0.98 10.48
N GLN A 74 -8.24 -1.96 10.06
CA GLN A 74 -8.08 -3.23 10.78
C GLN A 74 -7.29 -3.07 12.08
N ILE A 75 -6.43 -2.06 12.20
CA ILE A 75 -5.61 -1.84 13.39
C ILE A 75 -6.50 -1.71 14.62
N GLY A 76 -7.46 -0.78 14.62
CA GLY A 76 -8.35 -0.57 15.76
C GLY A 76 -9.17 -1.82 16.12
N ALA A 77 -9.69 -2.52 15.10
CA ALA A 77 -10.44 -3.76 15.29
C ALA A 77 -9.58 -4.87 15.94
N SER A 78 -8.31 -4.98 15.55
CA SER A 78 -7.39 -5.98 16.10
C SER A 78 -7.09 -5.77 17.58
N VAL A 79 -7.03 -4.51 18.04
CA VAL A 79 -6.80 -4.18 19.46
C VAL A 79 -8.00 -4.59 20.32
N LEU A 80 -9.22 -4.32 19.84
CA LEU A 80 -10.43 -4.72 20.55
C LEU A 80 -10.58 -6.25 20.59
N ALA A 81 -10.21 -6.94 19.50
CA ALA A 81 -10.32 -8.39 19.39
C ALA A 81 -9.43 -9.15 20.39
N ILE A 82 -8.28 -8.58 20.79
CA ILE A 82 -7.38 -9.17 21.80
C ILE A 82 -7.78 -8.81 23.25
N GLY A 83 -8.91 -8.15 23.44
CA GLY A 83 -9.46 -7.87 24.78
C GLY A 83 -9.09 -6.53 25.39
N LEU A 84 -8.42 -5.66 24.64
CA LEU A 84 -8.14 -4.29 25.06
C LEU A 84 -9.33 -3.37 24.74
N THR A 85 -9.39 -2.24 25.43
CA THR A 85 -10.45 -1.23 25.29
C THR A 85 -10.20 -0.28 24.13
N TRP A 86 -11.25 0.42 23.70
CA TRP A 86 -11.11 1.49 22.70
C TRP A 86 -10.15 2.60 23.14
N ARG A 87 -10.04 2.88 24.44
CA ARG A 87 -9.13 3.90 24.99
C ARG A 87 -7.67 3.51 24.73
N GLU A 88 -7.35 2.24 24.96
CA GLU A 88 -6.02 1.68 24.70
C GLU A 88 -5.75 1.62 23.20
N ALA A 89 -6.74 1.27 22.39
CA ALA A 89 -6.62 1.32 20.94
C ALA A 89 -6.26 2.74 20.45
N VAL A 90 -6.99 3.77 20.88
CA VAL A 90 -6.70 5.17 20.52
C VAL A 90 -5.31 5.58 20.97
N TRP A 91 -4.94 5.26 22.22
CA TRP A 91 -3.65 5.63 22.76
C TRP A 91 -2.48 4.96 22.03
N THR A 92 -2.57 3.64 21.83
CA THR A 92 -1.54 2.86 21.11
C THR A 92 -1.39 3.31 19.65
N VAL A 93 -2.49 3.64 18.97
CA VAL A 93 -2.47 4.18 17.60
C VAL A 93 -1.79 5.54 17.57
N ILE A 94 -2.13 6.47 18.47
CA ILE A 94 -1.52 7.80 18.51
C ILE A 94 -0.01 7.70 18.79
N VAL A 95 0.37 7.01 19.86
CA VAL A 95 1.78 6.90 20.27
C VAL A 95 2.59 6.15 19.23
N GLY A 96 2.08 5.02 18.72
CA GLY A 96 2.74 4.25 17.68
C GLY A 96 2.91 5.07 16.39
N SER A 97 1.89 5.84 15.99
CA SER A 97 1.97 6.70 14.81
C SER A 97 2.98 7.83 14.96
N VAL A 98 3.11 8.43 16.16
CA VAL A 98 4.12 9.47 16.42
C VAL A 98 5.53 8.91 16.33
N VAL A 99 5.80 7.77 16.98
CA VAL A 99 7.11 7.11 16.93
C VAL A 99 7.47 6.74 15.49
N MET A 100 6.52 6.17 14.77
CA MET A 100 6.69 5.82 13.37
C MET A 100 6.93 7.03 12.47
N ALA A 101 6.23 8.14 12.70
CA ALA A 101 6.40 9.37 11.93
C ALA A 101 7.85 9.88 11.98
N PHE A 102 8.53 9.76 13.12
CA PHE A 102 9.96 10.07 13.23
C PHE A 102 10.81 9.16 12.34
N ALA A 103 10.59 7.85 12.40
CA ALA A 103 11.35 6.89 11.59
C ALA A 103 11.17 7.14 10.08
N ILE A 104 9.93 7.37 9.64
CA ILE A 104 9.59 7.68 8.25
C ILE A 104 10.23 9.01 7.83
N ALA A 105 10.18 10.05 8.67
CA ALA A 105 10.78 11.35 8.38
C ALA A 105 12.30 11.25 8.21
N LEU A 106 12.98 10.50 9.09
CA LEU A 106 14.41 10.25 9.00
C LEU A 106 14.78 9.45 7.73
N ASN A 107 13.97 8.43 7.39
CA ASN A 107 14.19 7.64 6.18
C ASN A 107 13.95 8.45 4.89
N GLY A 108 12.98 9.37 4.91
CA GLY A 108 12.67 10.25 3.78
C GLY A 108 13.63 11.43 3.60
N ALA A 109 14.40 11.80 4.64
CA ALA A 109 15.28 12.98 4.60
C ALA A 109 16.36 12.93 3.49
N PRO A 110 17.08 11.81 3.26
CA PRO A 110 18.03 11.70 2.15
C PRO A 110 17.37 11.89 0.78
N GLY A 111 16.19 11.30 0.56
CA GLY A 111 15.42 11.50 -0.68
C GLY A 111 14.97 12.95 -0.86
N ALA A 112 14.62 13.64 0.23
CA ALA A 112 14.23 15.04 0.21
C ALA A 112 15.42 16.00 -0.02
N TYR A 113 16.59 15.73 0.57
CA TYR A 113 17.77 16.59 0.45
C TYR A 113 18.56 16.32 -0.84
N LEU A 114 18.92 15.05 -1.08
CA LEU A 114 19.75 14.63 -2.21
C LEU A 114 18.95 14.44 -3.50
N ARG A 115 17.61 14.39 -3.42
CA ARG A 115 16.71 14.19 -4.58
C ARG A 115 16.99 12.89 -5.33
N VAL A 116 17.58 11.91 -4.64
CA VAL A 116 17.86 10.57 -5.16
C VAL A 116 16.64 9.66 -4.96
N PRO A 117 16.34 8.78 -5.92
CA PRO A 117 15.25 7.84 -5.80
C PRO A 117 15.62 6.70 -4.83
N PHE A 118 14.61 6.13 -4.18
CA PHE A 118 14.79 5.07 -3.18
C PHE A 118 15.66 3.88 -3.65
N PRO A 119 15.50 3.34 -4.88
CA PRO A 119 16.35 2.23 -5.36
C PRO A 119 17.84 2.55 -5.46
N VAL A 120 18.23 3.83 -5.48
CA VAL A 120 19.63 4.26 -5.41
C VAL A 120 20.06 4.39 -3.95
N TRP A 121 19.22 5.01 -3.11
CA TRP A 121 19.50 5.18 -1.68
C TRP A 121 19.70 3.84 -0.97
N ILE A 122 18.83 2.85 -1.22
CA ILE A 122 18.89 1.55 -0.55
C ILE A 122 20.15 0.73 -0.85
N ARG A 123 20.85 1.04 -1.95
CA ARG A 123 22.14 0.42 -2.29
C ARG A 123 23.24 0.81 -1.30
N SER A 124 23.10 1.93 -0.59
CA SER A 124 24.05 2.33 0.46
C SER A 124 24.03 1.38 1.65
N SER A 125 22.86 0.79 1.96
CA SER A 125 22.69 -0.15 3.08
C SER A 125 22.92 -1.61 2.65
N PHE A 126 22.36 -2.00 1.50
CA PHE A 126 22.30 -3.40 1.08
C PHE A 126 23.25 -3.77 -0.06
N GLY A 127 23.94 -2.80 -0.66
CA GLY A 127 24.73 -3.01 -1.87
C GLY A 127 23.86 -3.18 -3.13
N TYR A 128 24.51 -3.36 -4.28
CA TYR A 128 23.82 -3.33 -5.59
C TYR A 128 22.91 -4.53 -5.84
N GLU A 129 23.37 -5.74 -5.48
CA GLU A 129 22.63 -6.98 -5.76
C GLU A 129 21.48 -7.19 -4.77
N PHE A 130 21.72 -7.00 -3.47
CA PHE A 130 20.70 -7.26 -2.46
C PHE A 130 19.61 -6.19 -2.41
N ALA A 131 19.92 -4.95 -2.84
CA ALA A 131 18.92 -3.89 -3.02
C ALA A 131 17.75 -4.30 -3.92
N LYS A 132 17.94 -5.25 -4.85
CA LYS A 132 16.88 -5.73 -5.75
C LYS A 132 15.76 -6.45 -4.97
N PHE A 133 16.10 -7.16 -3.89
CA PHE A 133 15.13 -7.89 -3.07
C PHE A 133 14.27 -6.96 -2.21
N ALA A 134 14.80 -5.82 -1.79
CA ALA A 134 14.05 -4.85 -1.00
C ALA A 134 12.91 -4.17 -1.79
N VAL A 135 12.88 -4.31 -3.12
CA VAL A 135 11.85 -3.70 -3.99
C VAL A 135 10.67 -4.67 -4.25
N ILE A 136 10.64 -5.85 -3.61
CA ILE A 136 9.52 -6.79 -3.76
C ILE A 136 8.30 -6.26 -3.01
N ILE A 137 7.22 -6.01 -3.76
CA ILE A 137 5.99 -5.42 -3.24
C ILE A 137 5.17 -6.46 -2.46
N GLN A 138 4.75 -6.12 -1.24
CA GLN A 138 3.81 -6.90 -0.43
C GLN A 138 2.36 -6.50 -0.76
N THR A 139 1.51 -7.47 -1.13
CA THR A 139 0.12 -7.22 -1.59
C THR A 139 -0.91 -8.07 -0.84
N TYR A 140 -0.52 -8.68 0.27
CA TYR A 140 -1.32 -9.67 0.99
C TYR A 140 -2.61 -9.07 1.56
N THR A 141 -2.54 -7.90 2.17
CA THR A 141 -3.73 -7.23 2.74
C THR A 141 -4.78 -6.89 1.67
N GLY A 142 -4.35 -6.56 0.45
CA GLY A 142 -5.27 -6.35 -0.67
C GLY A 142 -5.99 -7.65 -1.09
N SER A 143 -5.30 -8.79 -0.99
CA SER A 143 -5.87 -10.08 -1.33
C SER A 143 -6.96 -10.56 -0.37
N THR A 144 -6.85 -10.27 0.93
CA THR A 144 -7.87 -10.63 1.91
C THR A 144 -9.17 -9.85 1.68
N ALA A 145 -9.07 -8.57 1.30
CA ALA A 145 -10.21 -7.77 0.88
C ALA A 145 -10.88 -8.36 -0.39
N LEU A 146 -10.08 -8.80 -1.36
CA LEU A 146 -10.61 -9.43 -2.57
C LEU A 146 -11.33 -10.76 -2.25
N THR A 147 -10.83 -11.56 -1.30
CA THR A 147 -11.52 -12.77 -0.83
C THR A 147 -12.93 -12.46 -0.32
N VAL A 148 -13.10 -11.39 0.45
CA VAL A 148 -14.40 -10.96 0.96
C VAL A 148 -15.33 -10.54 -0.18
N VAL A 149 -14.84 -9.74 -1.13
CA VAL A 149 -15.62 -9.30 -2.31
C VAL A 149 -16.07 -10.50 -3.15
N LEU A 150 -15.16 -11.44 -3.41
CA LEU A 150 -15.46 -12.65 -4.17
C LEU A 150 -16.47 -13.54 -3.44
N THR A 151 -16.35 -13.68 -2.12
CA THR A 151 -17.31 -14.45 -1.32
C THR A 151 -18.69 -13.78 -1.26
N ALA A 152 -18.74 -12.45 -1.24
CA ALA A 152 -19.99 -11.70 -1.26
C ALA A 152 -20.69 -11.75 -2.64
N THR A 153 -19.91 -11.74 -3.73
CA THR A 153 -20.46 -11.80 -5.10
C THR A 153 -20.81 -13.23 -5.52
N TRP A 154 -19.96 -14.19 -5.15
CA TRP A 154 -20.13 -15.62 -5.38
C TRP A 154 -19.96 -16.39 -4.07
N PRO A 155 -21.07 -16.67 -3.36
CA PRO A 155 -21.03 -17.40 -2.09
C PRO A 155 -20.38 -18.79 -2.19
N SER A 156 -20.38 -19.41 -3.38
CA SER A 156 -19.68 -20.67 -3.67
C SER A 156 -18.17 -20.60 -3.43
N TYR A 157 -17.57 -19.41 -3.49
CA TYR A 157 -16.13 -19.21 -3.24
C TYR A 157 -15.70 -19.61 -1.83
N LYS A 158 -16.62 -19.53 -0.85
CA LYS A 158 -16.38 -19.99 0.52
C LYS A 158 -16.20 -21.51 0.61
N ASN A 159 -16.82 -22.25 -0.30
CA ASN A 159 -16.85 -23.71 -0.29
C ASN A 159 -15.73 -24.32 -1.15
N LEU A 160 -14.75 -23.52 -1.58
CA LEU A 160 -13.63 -24.03 -2.38
C LEU A 160 -12.81 -25.03 -1.55
N PRO A 161 -12.59 -26.27 -2.03
CA PRO A 161 -11.81 -27.26 -1.31
C PRO A 161 -10.37 -26.77 -1.12
N ASN A 162 -9.89 -26.86 0.12
CA ASN A 162 -8.53 -26.50 0.47
C ASN A 162 -7.59 -27.66 0.17
N HIS A 163 -6.61 -27.44 -0.70
CA HIS A 163 -5.59 -28.42 -1.10
C HIS A 163 -4.24 -28.18 -0.41
N LEU A 164 -4.15 -27.15 0.45
CA LEU A 164 -2.93 -26.81 1.16
C LEU A 164 -2.93 -27.40 2.58
N PRO A 165 -1.77 -27.82 3.10
CA PRO A 165 -1.66 -28.28 4.49
C PRO A 165 -1.97 -27.14 5.47
N ALA A 166 -2.48 -27.47 6.65
CA ALA A 166 -2.81 -26.47 7.68
C ALA A 166 -1.60 -25.64 8.12
N SER A 167 -0.38 -26.16 7.97
CA SER A 167 0.89 -25.45 8.24
C SER A 167 1.22 -24.34 7.23
N ALA A 168 0.54 -24.27 6.08
CA ALA A 168 0.82 -23.29 5.04
C ALA A 168 0.39 -21.86 5.43
N GLY A 169 -0.45 -21.69 6.46
CA GLY A 169 -0.92 -20.38 6.92
C GLY A 169 -1.83 -19.63 5.95
N ILE A 170 -2.17 -20.22 4.80
CA ILE A 170 -3.06 -19.69 3.77
C ILE A 170 -3.91 -20.82 3.17
N THR A 171 -5.17 -20.53 2.87
CA THR A 171 -6.06 -21.49 2.19
C THR A 171 -5.89 -21.41 0.68
N SER A 172 -6.26 -22.46 -0.07
CA SER A 172 -6.25 -22.43 -1.53
C SER A 172 -7.10 -21.30 -2.11
N ALA A 173 -8.24 -20.99 -1.49
CA ALA A 173 -9.07 -19.84 -1.85
C ALA A 173 -8.35 -18.50 -1.58
N GLY A 174 -7.66 -18.37 -0.45
CA GLY A 174 -6.85 -17.20 -0.15
C GLY A 174 -5.70 -16.99 -1.14
N LEU A 175 -5.02 -18.07 -1.52
CA LEU A 175 -3.94 -18.02 -2.51
C LEU A 175 -4.46 -17.63 -3.90
N LEU A 176 -5.63 -18.14 -4.30
CA LEU A 176 -6.28 -17.74 -5.54
C LEU A 176 -6.67 -16.25 -5.51
N SER A 177 -7.25 -15.77 -4.41
CA SER A 177 -7.53 -14.34 -4.23
C SER A 177 -6.25 -13.50 -4.31
N HIS A 178 -5.14 -13.99 -3.75
CA HIS A 178 -3.85 -13.32 -3.84
C HIS A 178 -3.34 -13.22 -5.27
N PHE A 179 -3.38 -14.32 -6.02
CA PHE A 179 -3.01 -14.33 -7.43
C PHE A 179 -3.88 -13.41 -8.28
N LEU A 180 -5.20 -13.41 -8.06
CA LEU A 180 -6.14 -12.53 -8.76
C LEU A 180 -5.88 -11.06 -8.42
N PHE A 181 -5.72 -10.72 -7.14
CA PHE A 181 -5.42 -9.35 -6.71
C PHE A 181 -4.11 -8.86 -7.33
N TRP A 182 -3.06 -9.69 -7.26
CA TRP A 182 -1.76 -9.42 -7.88
C TRP A 182 -1.89 -9.19 -9.40
N SER A 183 -2.68 -10.01 -10.09
CA SER A 183 -2.91 -9.88 -11.54
C SER A 183 -3.68 -8.59 -11.89
N ILE A 184 -4.70 -8.24 -11.10
CA ILE A 184 -5.53 -7.04 -11.31
C ILE A 184 -4.72 -5.76 -11.07
N GLN A 185 -3.78 -5.75 -10.12
CA GLN A 185 -2.98 -4.54 -9.86
C GLN A 185 -1.88 -4.30 -10.91
N LEU A 186 -1.41 -5.32 -11.64
CA LEU A 186 -0.29 -5.19 -12.58
C LEU A 186 -0.51 -4.09 -13.64
N PRO A 187 -1.67 -3.97 -14.30
CA PRO A 187 -1.93 -2.89 -15.25
C PRO A 187 -1.85 -1.50 -14.61
N PHE A 188 -2.22 -1.36 -13.34
CA PHE A 188 -2.18 -0.08 -12.62
C PHE A 188 -0.74 0.37 -12.33
N LEU A 189 0.20 -0.57 -12.17
CA LEU A 189 1.63 -0.25 -12.02
C LEU A 189 2.23 0.41 -13.27
N LEU A 190 1.63 0.19 -14.44
CA LEU A 190 2.07 0.80 -15.69
C LEU A 190 1.60 2.25 -15.84
N ILE A 191 0.75 2.74 -14.93
CA ILE A 191 0.26 4.11 -14.94
C ILE A 191 1.25 4.98 -14.17
N ALA A 192 1.84 5.95 -14.87
CA ALA A 192 2.79 6.87 -14.26
C ALA A 192 2.15 7.65 -13.08
N PRO A 193 2.81 7.75 -11.91
CA PRO A 193 2.24 8.33 -10.69
C PRO A 193 1.67 9.74 -10.86
N HIS A 194 2.25 10.57 -11.73
CA HIS A 194 1.79 11.93 -12.01
C HIS A 194 0.38 11.99 -12.64
N LYS A 195 -0.12 10.89 -13.21
CA LYS A 195 -1.48 10.79 -13.78
C LYS A 195 -2.52 10.30 -12.76
N LEU A 196 -2.08 9.80 -11.60
CA LEU A 196 -2.96 9.21 -10.60
C LEU A 196 -3.58 10.23 -9.63
N LYS A 197 -3.28 11.52 -9.76
CA LYS A 197 -3.80 12.57 -8.87
C LYS A 197 -5.33 12.48 -8.70
N TRP A 198 -6.07 12.37 -9.79
CA TRP A 198 -7.53 12.25 -9.75
C TRP A 198 -8.02 10.92 -9.20
N PHE A 199 -7.25 9.84 -9.39
CA PHE A 199 -7.55 8.54 -8.78
C PHE A 199 -7.44 8.61 -7.26
N PHE A 200 -6.42 9.28 -6.71
CA PHE A 200 -6.29 9.47 -5.25
C PHE A 200 -7.41 10.32 -4.66
N VAL A 201 -7.85 11.36 -5.37
CA VAL A 201 -9.00 12.19 -4.94
C VAL A 201 -10.29 11.36 -4.93
N PHE A 202 -10.54 10.60 -6.00
CA PHE A 202 -11.69 9.70 -6.08
C PHE A 202 -11.65 8.64 -4.97
N LYS A 203 -10.50 7.98 -4.78
CA LYS A 203 -10.26 6.99 -3.70
C LYS A 203 -10.58 7.60 -2.34
N ALA A 204 -10.06 8.79 -2.04
CA ALA A 204 -10.27 9.45 -0.75
C ALA A 204 -11.76 9.72 -0.48
N PHE A 205 -12.50 10.20 -1.48
CA PHE A 205 -13.93 10.44 -1.37
C PHE A 205 -14.72 9.14 -1.14
N VAL A 206 -14.48 8.11 -1.96
CA VAL A 206 -15.16 6.81 -1.85
C VAL A 206 -14.86 6.15 -0.51
N THR A 207 -13.59 6.13 -0.10
CA THR A 207 -13.18 5.47 1.14
C THR A 207 -13.76 6.18 2.36
N THR A 208 -13.76 7.52 2.38
CA THR A 208 -14.35 8.29 3.49
C THR A 208 -15.87 8.11 3.56
N THR A 209 -16.55 8.06 2.41
CA THR A 209 -17.99 7.84 2.36
C THR A 209 -18.35 6.44 2.82
N ALA A 210 -17.61 5.42 2.37
CA ALA A 210 -17.79 4.03 2.80
C ALA A 210 -17.53 3.90 4.31
N ALA A 211 -16.45 4.51 4.79
CA ALA A 211 -16.09 4.55 6.20
C ALA A 211 -17.22 5.09 7.10
N VAL A 212 -17.68 6.30 6.79
CA VAL A 212 -18.75 6.96 7.55
C VAL A 212 -20.06 6.20 7.40
N GLY A 213 -20.40 5.76 6.18
CA GLY A 213 -21.60 5.00 5.90
C GLY A 213 -21.68 3.68 6.65
N THR A 214 -20.61 2.90 6.66
CA THR A 214 -20.53 1.64 7.42
C THR A 214 -20.63 1.90 8.93
N THR A 215 -19.99 2.95 9.44
CA THR A 215 -20.09 3.31 10.87
C THR A 215 -21.53 3.66 11.25
N ILE A 216 -22.19 4.52 10.47
CA ILE A 216 -23.59 4.90 10.70
C ILE A 216 -24.51 3.68 10.62
N ALA A 217 -24.33 2.81 9.62
CA ALA A 217 -25.13 1.61 9.45
C ALA A 217 -25.00 0.67 10.66
N VAL A 218 -23.77 0.40 11.11
CA VAL A 218 -23.52 -0.46 12.28
C VAL A 218 -24.10 0.16 13.56
N CYS A 219 -23.95 1.48 13.76
CA CYS A 219 -24.57 2.17 14.90
C CYS A 219 -26.11 2.07 14.86
N ASN A 220 -26.73 2.22 13.69
CA ASN A 220 -28.18 2.08 13.56
C ASN A 220 -28.63 0.65 13.87
N MET A 221 -27.92 -0.37 13.36
CA MET A 221 -28.18 -1.78 13.67
C MET A 221 -28.00 -2.13 15.15
N ALA A 222 -27.09 -1.44 15.84
CA ALA A 222 -26.83 -1.61 17.27
C ALA A 222 -27.76 -0.77 18.18
N GLY A 223 -28.67 0.02 17.61
CA GLY A 223 -29.53 0.93 18.39
C GLY A 223 -28.82 2.13 19.01
N GLY A 224 -27.64 2.50 18.50
CA GLY A 224 -26.83 3.61 18.99
C GLY A 224 -25.32 3.36 18.85
N SER A 225 -24.51 4.01 19.68
CA SER A 225 -23.06 3.77 19.70
C SER A 225 -22.65 2.51 20.46
N GLY A 226 -23.63 1.74 20.96
CA GLY A 226 -23.41 0.52 21.75
C GLY A 226 -22.80 0.79 23.12
N GLU A 227 -22.40 -0.28 23.82
CA GLU A 227 -21.78 -0.21 25.14
C GLU A 227 -20.27 0.09 25.11
N ILE A 228 -19.74 0.45 23.93
CA ILE A 228 -18.30 0.67 23.73
C ILE A 228 -17.73 1.71 24.71
N TRP A 229 -18.53 2.71 25.09
CA TRP A 229 -18.10 3.75 26.03
C TRP A 229 -17.90 3.26 27.46
N ASN A 230 -18.63 2.21 27.85
CA ASN A 230 -18.54 1.56 29.15
C ASN A 230 -17.68 0.28 29.12
N GLN A 231 -17.00 0.01 28.00
CA GLN A 231 -16.19 -1.18 27.81
C GLN A 231 -15.10 -1.30 28.87
N GLN A 232 -15.05 -2.46 29.52
CA GLN A 232 -13.95 -2.85 30.40
C GLN A 232 -13.01 -3.81 29.66
N PRO A 233 -11.70 -3.75 29.94
CA PRO A 233 -10.75 -4.70 29.36
C PRO A 233 -11.06 -6.11 29.87
N THR A 234 -11.01 -7.10 28.98
CA THR A 234 -11.22 -8.51 29.35
C THR A 234 -9.95 -9.14 29.94
N VAL A 235 -8.82 -8.47 29.77
CA VAL A 235 -7.48 -8.88 30.24
C VAL A 235 -6.99 -7.93 31.34
N SER A 236 -6.29 -8.47 32.34
CA SER A 236 -5.78 -7.70 33.48
C SER A 236 -4.32 -8.02 33.82
N GLY A 237 -3.70 -7.19 34.66
CA GLY A 237 -2.33 -7.38 35.14
C GLY A 237 -1.27 -7.34 34.04
N ASN A 238 -0.23 -8.16 34.18
CA ASN A 238 0.92 -8.19 33.27
C ASN A 238 0.54 -8.56 31.83
N ALA A 239 -0.47 -9.40 31.65
CA ALA A 239 -0.95 -9.79 30.32
C ALA A 239 -1.48 -8.57 29.54
N ARG A 240 -2.24 -7.69 30.21
CA ARG A 240 -2.74 -6.44 29.63
C ARG A 240 -1.59 -5.51 29.22
N ALA A 241 -0.61 -5.31 30.10
CA ALA A 241 0.55 -4.47 29.81
C ALA A 241 1.35 -5.00 28.60
N TRP A 242 1.55 -6.32 28.53
CA TRP A 242 2.23 -6.96 27.40
C TRP A 242 1.44 -6.79 26.10
N LEU A 243 0.12 -6.95 26.13
CA LEU A 243 -0.73 -6.75 24.95
C LEU A 243 -0.64 -5.30 24.45
N ILE A 244 -0.69 -4.30 25.34
CA ILE A 244 -0.53 -2.88 24.98
C ILE A 244 0.82 -2.64 24.28
N ILE A 245 1.91 -3.16 24.85
CA ILE A 245 3.25 -3.03 24.25
C ILE A 245 3.30 -3.74 22.89
N SER A 246 2.77 -4.96 22.80
CA SER A 246 2.75 -5.72 21.55
C SER A 246 1.97 -5.02 20.44
N THR A 247 0.84 -4.39 20.77
CA THR A 247 0.02 -3.60 19.85
C THR A 247 0.76 -2.34 19.41
N LEU A 248 1.45 -1.67 20.33
CA LEU A 248 2.28 -0.50 20.01
C LEU A 248 3.41 -0.89 19.04
N THR A 249 4.12 -2.00 19.31
CA THR A 249 5.16 -2.51 18.41
C THR A 249 4.57 -2.88 17.04
N ALA A 250 3.42 -3.57 17.01
CA ALA A 250 2.73 -3.91 15.76
C ALA A 250 2.34 -2.65 14.96
N GLN A 251 1.84 -1.61 15.62
CA GLN A 251 1.52 -0.33 15.00
C GLN A 251 2.75 0.36 14.42
N THR A 252 3.88 0.36 15.14
CA THR A 252 5.12 0.94 14.61
C THR A 252 5.68 0.14 13.42
N GLY A 253 5.45 -1.18 13.41
CA GLY A 253 5.93 -2.08 12.37
C GLY A 253 5.03 -2.19 11.14
N SER A 254 3.80 -1.68 11.20
CA SER A 254 2.80 -1.90 10.13
C SER A 254 3.18 -1.27 8.79
N TRP A 255 4.14 -0.34 8.79
CA TRP A 255 4.61 0.41 7.62
C TRP A 255 6.03 0.06 7.17
N ILE A 256 6.69 -0.89 7.84
CA ILE A 256 8.00 -1.42 7.41
C ILE A 256 7.96 -2.00 5.99
N PRO A 257 6.88 -2.70 5.52
CA PRO A 257 6.82 -3.17 4.14
C PRO A 257 6.67 -2.06 3.09
N ALA A 258 6.38 -0.82 3.51
CA ALA A 258 6.15 0.32 2.62
C ALA A 258 7.40 1.21 2.44
N THR A 259 8.49 0.91 3.17
CA THR A 259 9.79 1.60 3.14
C THR A 259 10.89 0.65 2.78
#